data_AF-A0A9C8AI51-F1
#
_entry.id   AF-A0A9C8AI51-F1
#
_cell.length_a   1.000
_cell.length_b   1.000
_cell.length_c   1.000
_cell.angle_alpha   90.00
_cell.angle_beta   90.00
_cell.angle_gamma   90.00
#
_symmetry.space_group_name_H-M   'P 1'
#
loop_
_entity.id
_entity.type
_entity.pdbx_description
1 polymer ?
#
loop_
_entity_poly.entity_id
_entity_poly.type
_entity_poly.pdbx_seq_one_letter_code
_entity_poly.pdbx_strand_id
1 'polypeptide(L)'
;MTSLWKEALLGLWLAAYGAMYLLYKCGRLAKDYHRDVLALGAIALVTVGFFWPILFTETWMPSGGGDLVSFLYPNYRFAAQSLRRGIIPLWNPHLYSGAPFAADNQSGLFYPINLLFFLLTPELTYQTMELMAVFHFFLAGAFMYICLRNLQTYEFTNLRRYAALLGAIAFMFSDLFVTHFGNLNMIAVAAWLPLIFLCYHRA
;
A
#
# COMPACT_ATOMS: atom_id res chain seq x y z
N MET A 1 18.27 9.65 12.25
CA MET A 1 17.23 8.89 13.01
C MET A 1 16.69 7.73 12.16
N THR A 2 17.54 6.84 11.60
CA THR A 2 17.19 6.15 10.34
C THR A 2 17.45 4.63 10.24
N SER A 3 17.62 3.88 11.34
CA SER A 3 17.67 2.38 11.27
C SER A 3 16.58 1.64 12.07
N LEU A 4 16.08 2.21 13.17
CA LEU A 4 15.23 1.49 14.13
C LEU A 4 13.93 0.93 13.53
N TRP A 5 13.30 1.63 12.59
CA TRP A 5 12.05 1.15 12.00
C TRP A 5 12.27 0.01 10.99
N LYS A 6 13.41 -0.02 10.30
CA LYS A 6 13.76 -1.11 9.36
C LYS A 6 14.03 -2.41 10.13
N GLU A 7 14.77 -2.31 11.23
CA GLU A 7 15.03 -3.41 12.15
C GLU A 7 13.73 -3.91 12.81
N ALA A 8 12.84 -3.01 13.21
CA ALA A 8 11.54 -3.36 13.75
C ALA A 8 10.66 -4.11 12.74
N LEU A 9 10.61 -3.69 11.48
CA LEU A 9 9.84 -4.39 10.43
C LEU A 9 10.38 -5.81 10.17
N LEU A 10 11.70 -5.96 10.08
CA LEU A 10 12.34 -7.26 9.92
C LEU A 10 12.05 -8.16 11.14
N GLY A 11 12.17 -7.61 12.35
CA GLY A 11 11.86 -8.32 13.60
C GLY A 11 10.41 -8.77 13.66
N LEU A 12 9.46 -7.90 13.29
CA LEU A 12 8.03 -8.23 13.21
C LEU A 12 7.75 -9.34 12.19
N TRP A 13 8.39 -9.27 11.01
CA TRP A 13 8.22 -10.31 9.99
C TRP A 13 8.80 -11.66 10.43
N LEU A 14 9.99 -11.69 11.02
CA LEU A 14 10.60 -12.89 11.59
C LEU A 14 9.76 -13.47 12.74
N ALA A 15 9.22 -12.61 13.61
CA ALA A 15 8.32 -13.02 14.68
C ALA A 15 7.03 -13.62 14.13
N ALA A 16 6.42 -13.00 13.11
CA ALA A 16 5.24 -13.54 12.45
C ALA A 16 5.50 -14.90 11.79
N TYR A 17 6.64 -15.04 11.08
CA TYR A 17 7.06 -16.31 10.50
C TYR A 17 7.25 -17.38 11.58
N GLY A 18 8.03 -17.07 12.63
CA GLY A 18 8.31 -17.97 13.74
C GLY A 18 7.05 -18.41 14.47
N ALA A 19 6.13 -17.48 14.75
CA ALA A 19 4.84 -17.78 15.38
C ALA A 19 4.01 -18.73 14.51
N MET A 20 3.86 -18.47 13.22
CA MET A 20 3.13 -19.35 12.30
C MET A 20 3.79 -20.73 12.17
N TYR A 21 5.12 -20.79 12.16
CA TYR A 21 5.87 -22.03 12.10
C TYR A 21 5.68 -22.87 13.36
N LEU A 22 5.77 -22.25 14.54
CA LEU A 22 5.54 -22.92 15.82
C LEU A 22 4.10 -23.43 15.94
N LEU A 23 3.11 -22.61 15.58
CA LEU A 23 1.70 -23.01 15.59
C LEU A 23 1.42 -24.20 14.65
N TYR A 24 2.04 -24.21 13.46
CA TYR A 24 1.99 -25.35 12.54
C TYR A 24 2.66 -26.59 13.13
N LYS A 25 3.88 -26.46 13.66
CA LYS A 25 4.64 -27.56 14.27
C LYS A 25 3.94 -28.17 15.48
N CYS A 26 3.25 -27.35 16.27
CA CYS A 26 2.45 -27.79 17.41
C CYS A 26 1.07 -28.36 17.01
N GLY A 27 0.77 -28.48 15.70
CA GLY A 27 -0.50 -29.03 15.21
C GLY A 27 -1.72 -28.13 15.41
N ARG A 28 -1.53 -26.86 15.82
CA ARG A 28 -2.63 -25.90 16.03
C ARG A 28 -3.14 -25.28 14.73
N LEU A 29 -2.32 -25.30 13.67
CA LEU A 29 -2.71 -24.87 12.32
C LEU A 29 -2.68 -26.07 11.37
N ALA A 30 -3.78 -26.28 10.65
CA ALA A 30 -3.87 -27.34 9.64
C ALA A 30 -3.07 -27.05 8.36
N LYS A 31 -2.79 -25.77 8.06
CA LYS A 31 -2.06 -25.34 6.86
C LYS A 31 -0.72 -24.68 7.21
N ASP A 32 0.25 -24.80 6.31
CA ASP A 32 1.62 -24.29 6.41
C ASP A 32 1.73 -22.78 6.15
N TYR A 33 0.94 -21.96 6.86
CA TYR A 33 0.86 -20.49 6.65
C TYR A 33 2.18 -19.74 6.82
N HIS A 34 3.16 -20.30 7.54
CA HIS A 34 4.51 -19.73 7.62
C HIS A 34 5.16 -19.56 6.23
N ARG A 35 4.83 -20.42 5.26
CA ARG A 35 5.32 -20.28 3.88
C ARG A 35 4.62 -19.16 3.12
N ASP A 36 3.35 -18.88 3.43
CA ASP A 36 2.65 -17.73 2.87
C ASP A 36 3.21 -16.42 3.47
N VAL A 37 3.57 -16.41 4.76
CA VAL A 37 4.31 -15.29 5.40
C VAL A 37 5.68 -15.07 4.75
N LEU A 38 6.39 -16.15 4.39
CA LEU A 38 7.65 -16.05 3.65
C LEU A 38 7.43 -15.40 2.26
N ALA A 39 6.37 -15.77 1.56
CA ALA A 39 6.03 -15.17 0.26
C ALA A 39 5.67 -13.68 0.38
N LEU A 40 4.94 -13.27 1.42
CA LEU A 40 4.71 -11.85 1.70
C LEU A 40 6.03 -11.09 1.98
N GLY A 41 6.99 -11.74 2.65
CA GLY A 41 8.34 -11.23 2.81
C GLY A 41 9.06 -11.05 1.47
N ALA A 42 8.94 -12.02 0.55
CA ALA A 42 9.48 -11.89 -0.80
C ALA A 42 8.86 -10.72 -1.58
N ILE A 43 7.54 -10.51 -1.48
CA ILE A 43 6.86 -9.36 -2.09
C ILE A 43 7.39 -8.04 -1.52
N ALA A 44 7.56 -7.96 -0.19
CA ALA A 44 8.17 -6.79 0.45
C ALA A 44 9.60 -6.54 -0.04
N LEU A 45 10.42 -7.59 -0.16
CA LEU A 45 11.79 -7.50 -0.67
C LEU A 45 11.85 -7.01 -2.12
N VAL A 46 10.98 -7.53 -3.00
CA VAL A 46 10.92 -7.07 -4.40
C VAL A 46 10.41 -5.61 -4.47
N THR A 47 9.45 -5.23 -3.63
CA THR A 47 9.00 -3.83 -3.52
C THR A 47 10.16 -2.91 -3.14
N VAL A 48 10.90 -3.26 -2.08
CA VAL A 48 12.08 -2.51 -1.63
C VAL A 48 13.17 -2.49 -2.70
N GLY A 49 13.39 -3.60 -3.39
CA GLY A 49 14.36 -3.72 -4.47
C GLY A 49 14.01 -2.86 -5.68
N PHE A 50 12.73 -2.74 -6.05
CA PHE A 50 12.30 -1.87 -7.14
C PHE A 50 12.40 -0.38 -6.77
N PHE A 51 11.94 -0.02 -5.57
CA PHE A 51 11.94 1.36 -5.06
C PHE A 51 13.20 1.72 -4.26
N TRP A 52 14.29 0.98 -4.45
CA TRP A 52 15.54 1.21 -3.72
C TRP A 52 16.07 2.66 -3.86
N PRO A 53 15.90 3.40 -4.97
CA PRO A 53 16.37 4.78 -5.05
C PRO A 53 15.56 5.66 -4.09
N ILE A 54 14.22 5.58 -4.13
CA ILE A 54 13.33 6.35 -3.24
C ILE A 54 13.62 6.05 -1.75
N LEU A 55 13.95 4.79 -1.42
CA LEU A 55 14.09 4.35 -0.03
C LEU A 55 15.46 4.62 0.59
N PHE A 56 16.51 4.75 -0.22
CA PHE A 56 17.90 4.80 0.27
C PHE A 56 18.72 5.96 -0.30
N THR A 57 18.22 6.69 -1.30
CA THR A 57 18.90 7.86 -1.87
C THR A 57 17.99 9.10 -1.77
N GLU A 58 18.52 10.27 -2.11
CA GLU A 58 17.76 11.53 -2.12
C GLU A 58 17.03 11.77 -3.45
N THR A 59 16.73 10.71 -4.20
CA THR A 59 15.92 10.80 -5.42
C THR A 59 14.45 10.98 -5.08
N TRP A 60 13.74 11.71 -5.94
CA TRP A 60 12.30 11.87 -5.87
C TRP A 60 11.64 11.42 -7.18
N MET A 61 10.40 10.94 -7.08
CA MET A 61 9.60 10.35 -8.15
C MET A 61 8.15 10.85 -8.04
N PRO A 62 7.47 11.15 -9.15
CA PRO A 62 7.97 11.21 -10.52
C PRO A 62 8.89 12.43 -10.72
N SER A 63 10.10 12.20 -11.25
CA SER A 63 11.12 13.27 -11.44
C SER A 63 10.73 14.32 -12.47
N GLY A 64 9.80 14.01 -13.37
CA GLY A 64 9.23 14.95 -14.34
C GLY A 64 8.09 15.81 -13.79
N GLY A 65 7.75 15.69 -12.50
CA GLY A 65 6.59 16.35 -11.89
C GLY A 65 5.29 15.58 -12.11
N GLY A 66 4.21 16.30 -12.40
CA GLY A 66 2.86 15.74 -12.55
C GLY A 66 2.01 15.83 -11.29
N ASP A 67 0.87 15.15 -11.29
CA ASP A 67 -0.21 15.38 -10.32
C ASP A 67 0.21 15.08 -8.87
N LEU A 68 1.18 14.19 -8.64
CA LEU A 68 1.63 13.90 -7.27
C LEU A 68 2.17 15.15 -6.59
N VAL A 69 3.00 15.93 -7.29
CA VAL A 69 3.63 17.14 -6.75
C VAL A 69 2.72 18.37 -6.90
N SER A 70 2.05 18.51 -8.05
CA SER A 70 1.30 19.73 -8.36
C SER A 70 -0.10 19.75 -7.75
N PHE A 71 -0.71 18.59 -7.52
CA PHE A 71 -2.11 18.47 -7.12
C PHE A 71 -2.33 17.70 -5.82
N LEU A 72 -1.85 16.45 -5.72
CA LEU A 72 -2.09 15.59 -4.56
C LEU A 72 -1.32 16.06 -3.33
N TYR A 73 -0.04 16.42 -3.48
CA TYR A 73 0.78 16.91 -2.37
C TYR A 73 0.22 18.13 -1.64
N PRO A 74 -0.14 19.24 -2.31
CA PRO A 74 -0.73 20.39 -1.61
C PRO A 74 -2.07 20.04 -0.96
N ASN A 75 -2.91 19.22 -1.61
CA ASN A 75 -4.20 18.80 -1.07
C ASN A 75 -4.04 17.92 0.19
N TYR A 76 -3.13 16.94 0.16
CA TYR A 76 -2.90 16.05 1.29
C TYR A 76 -2.25 16.80 2.46
N ARG A 77 -1.33 17.74 2.19
CA ARG A 77 -0.80 18.64 3.22
C ARG A 77 -1.89 19.49 3.85
N PHE A 78 -2.78 20.07 3.05
CA PHE A 78 -3.92 20.84 3.56
C PHE A 78 -4.83 19.98 4.45
N ALA A 79 -5.11 18.73 4.05
CA ALA A 79 -5.90 17.79 4.85
C ALA A 79 -5.23 17.48 6.19
N ALA A 80 -3.96 17.07 6.17
CA ALA A 80 -3.21 16.74 7.39
C ALA A 80 -3.09 17.93 8.35
N GLN A 81 -2.80 19.14 7.83
CA GLN A 81 -2.71 20.34 8.65
C GLN A 81 -4.07 20.76 9.23
N SER A 82 -5.16 20.59 8.48
CA SER A 82 -6.51 20.88 8.97
C SER A 82 -6.90 19.91 10.08
N LEU A 83 -6.68 18.62 9.87
CA LEU A 83 -6.97 17.57 10.86
C LEU A 83 -6.11 17.74 12.13
N ARG A 84 -4.85 18.16 11.99
CA ARG A 84 -3.98 18.50 13.14
C ARG A 84 -4.60 19.58 14.04
N ARG A 85 -5.35 20.51 13.45
CA ARG A 85 -6.05 21.59 14.17
C ARG A 85 -7.41 21.14 14.72
N GLY A 86 -7.78 19.87 14.57
CA GLY A 86 -9.10 19.35 14.93
C GLY A 86 -10.21 19.79 13.98
N ILE A 87 -9.87 20.24 12.77
CA ILE A 87 -10.83 20.72 11.78
C ILE A 87 -10.96 19.69 10.67
N ILE A 88 -12.19 19.24 10.41
CA ILE A 88 -12.49 18.45 9.21
C ILE A 88 -12.58 19.43 8.03
N PRO A 89 -11.69 19.34 7.02
CA PRO A 89 -11.64 20.30 5.93
C PRO A 89 -12.81 20.10 4.95
N LEU A 90 -13.92 20.81 5.17
CA LEU A 90 -15.06 20.78 4.26
C LEU A 90 -14.85 21.67 3.03
N TRP A 91 -14.07 22.74 3.17
CA TRP A 91 -13.83 23.76 2.14
C TRP A 91 -12.33 24.08 2.05
N ASN A 92 -11.78 24.12 0.84
CA ASN A 92 -10.42 24.55 0.58
C ASN A 92 -10.45 25.99 0.03
N PRO A 93 -10.01 27.01 0.81
CA PRO A 93 -10.03 28.39 0.37
C PRO A 93 -8.90 28.73 -0.64
N HIS A 94 -7.94 27.83 -0.82
CA HIS A 94 -6.74 28.07 -1.64
C HIS A 94 -6.92 27.68 -3.11
N LEU A 95 -8.03 27.01 -3.46
CA LEU A 95 -8.34 26.59 -4.82
C LEU A 95 -9.52 27.39 -5.37
N TYR A 96 -9.36 28.04 -6.52
CA TYR A 96 -10.45 28.71 -7.26
C TYR A 96 -11.27 29.73 -6.45
N SER A 97 -10.65 30.45 -5.50
CA SER A 97 -11.34 31.31 -4.51
C SER A 97 -12.26 30.56 -3.53
N GLY A 98 -12.13 29.23 -3.47
CA GLY A 98 -12.89 28.32 -2.65
C GLY A 98 -13.40 27.11 -3.43
N ALA A 99 -13.18 25.90 -2.90
CA ALA A 99 -13.69 24.65 -3.46
C ALA A 99 -14.15 23.67 -2.37
N PRO A 100 -15.18 22.83 -2.63
CA PRO A 100 -15.66 21.85 -1.66
C PRO A 100 -14.69 20.67 -1.51
N PHE A 101 -13.83 20.71 -0.48
CA PHE A 101 -12.71 19.77 -0.31
C PHE A 101 -13.16 18.36 0.10
N ALA A 102 -14.05 18.25 1.10
CA ALA A 102 -14.52 16.95 1.57
C ALA A 102 -15.37 16.19 0.52
N ALA A 103 -15.92 16.91 -0.46
CA ALA A 103 -16.68 16.33 -1.56
C ALA A 103 -15.79 15.95 -2.76
N ASP A 104 -14.55 16.45 -2.81
CA ASP A 104 -13.58 16.09 -3.84
C ASP A 104 -13.10 14.65 -3.61
N ASN A 105 -13.39 13.76 -4.56
CA ASN A 105 -12.99 12.36 -4.50
C ASN A 105 -11.47 12.19 -4.59
N GLN A 106 -10.75 13.13 -5.21
CA GLN A 106 -9.30 13.07 -5.33
C GLN A 106 -8.59 13.56 -4.06
N SER A 107 -9.30 14.27 -3.17
CA SER A 107 -8.77 14.64 -1.84
C SER A 107 -8.43 13.40 -1.00
N GLY A 108 -9.17 12.30 -1.21
CA GLY A 108 -9.01 11.07 -0.45
C GLY A 108 -9.14 11.26 1.07
N LEU A 109 -9.83 12.32 1.54
CA LEU A 109 -9.89 12.70 2.95
C LEU A 109 -10.36 11.57 3.85
N PHE A 110 -11.39 10.85 3.42
CA PHE A 110 -12.00 9.76 4.18
C PHE A 110 -11.46 8.36 3.82
N TYR A 111 -10.41 8.28 2.99
CA TYR A 111 -9.76 7.01 2.72
C TYR A 111 -8.98 6.57 3.97
N PRO A 112 -9.24 5.37 4.54
CA PRO A 112 -8.71 5.01 5.87
C PRO A 112 -7.19 5.07 5.98
N ILE A 113 -6.46 4.66 4.93
CA ILE A 113 -5.00 4.71 4.94
C ILE A 113 -4.52 6.16 4.91
N ASN A 114 -5.11 7.02 4.06
CA ASN A 114 -4.78 8.45 4.06
C ASN A 114 -5.03 9.08 5.43
N LEU A 115 -6.19 8.82 6.03
CA LEU A 115 -6.55 9.37 7.34
C LEU A 115 -5.52 8.97 8.41
N LEU A 116 -5.08 7.70 8.41
CA LEU A 116 -4.02 7.24 9.30
C LEU A 116 -2.72 8.04 9.08
N PHE A 117 -2.28 8.22 7.83
CA PHE A 117 -1.08 9.02 7.53
C PHE A 117 -1.26 10.51 7.90
N PHE A 118 -2.43 11.08 7.69
CA PHE A 118 -2.72 12.48 8.03
C PHE A 118 -2.64 12.73 9.53
N LEU A 119 -3.10 11.76 10.33
CA LEU A 119 -3.06 11.84 11.80
C LEU A 119 -1.67 11.55 12.36
N LEU A 120 -0.91 10.61 11.77
CA LEU A 120 0.43 10.23 12.24
C LEU A 120 1.52 11.21 11.79
N THR A 121 1.36 11.83 10.62
CA THR A 121 2.35 12.74 10.02
C THR A 121 1.69 14.06 9.64
N PRO A 122 1.42 14.97 10.61
CA PRO A 122 0.75 16.23 10.34
C PRO A 122 1.55 17.18 9.43
N GLU A 123 2.88 17.10 9.48
CA GLU A 123 3.77 17.77 8.51
C GLU A 123 4.14 16.78 7.41
N LEU A 124 3.17 16.48 6.54
CA LEU A 124 3.39 15.63 5.38
C LEU A 124 4.50 16.21 4.50
N THR A 125 5.55 15.44 4.30
CA THR A 125 6.62 15.70 3.33
C THR A 125 6.31 14.99 2.01
N TYR A 126 6.94 15.44 0.93
CA TYR A 126 6.81 14.76 -0.37
C TYR A 126 7.24 13.29 -0.28
N GLN A 127 8.34 13.02 0.43
CA GLN A 127 8.81 11.68 0.72
C GLN A 127 7.75 10.80 1.40
N THR A 128 6.93 11.37 2.27
CA THR A 128 5.85 10.60 2.91
C THR A 128 4.83 10.12 1.88
N MET A 129 4.53 10.93 0.86
CA MET A 129 3.62 10.55 -0.23
C MET A 129 4.22 9.47 -1.13
N GLU A 130 5.52 9.54 -1.39
CA GLU A 130 6.23 8.48 -2.10
C GLU A 130 6.19 7.16 -1.31
N LEU A 131 6.42 7.21 0.00
CA LEU A 131 6.30 6.04 0.87
C LEU A 131 4.87 5.49 0.89
N MET A 132 3.84 6.35 0.85
CA MET A 132 2.46 5.91 0.69
C MET A 132 2.24 5.21 -0.66
N ALA A 133 2.83 5.71 -1.75
CA ALA A 133 2.76 5.05 -3.07
C ALA A 133 3.43 3.68 -3.02
N VAL A 134 4.67 3.60 -2.53
CA VAL A 134 5.43 2.34 -2.36
C VAL A 134 4.64 1.34 -1.50
N PHE A 135 4.00 1.81 -0.43
CA PHE A 135 3.17 0.98 0.41
C PHE A 135 1.97 0.38 -0.34
N HIS A 136 1.31 1.16 -1.22
CA HIS A 136 0.21 0.64 -2.04
C HIS A 136 0.67 -0.35 -3.12
N PHE A 137 1.89 -0.23 -3.63
CA PHE A 137 2.48 -1.29 -4.48
C PHE A 137 2.66 -2.60 -3.71
N PHE A 138 3.18 -2.52 -2.47
CA PHE A 138 3.25 -3.69 -1.60
C PHE A 138 1.86 -4.29 -1.34
N LEU A 139 0.85 -3.45 -1.03
CA LEU A 139 -0.53 -3.92 -0.84
C LEU A 139 -1.09 -4.56 -2.10
N ALA A 140 -0.86 -3.99 -3.28
CA ALA A 140 -1.30 -4.57 -4.55
C ALA A 140 -0.74 -5.99 -4.74
N GLY A 141 0.56 -6.18 -4.48
CA GLY A 141 1.20 -7.49 -4.53
C GLY A 141 0.67 -8.45 -3.47
N ALA A 142 0.59 -8.00 -2.21
CA ALA A 142 0.11 -8.81 -1.10
C ALA A 142 -1.35 -9.26 -1.31
N PHE A 143 -2.22 -8.36 -1.74
CA PHE A 143 -3.63 -8.63 -2.00
C PHE A 143 -3.83 -9.52 -3.22
N MET A 144 -3.05 -9.33 -4.28
CA MET A 144 -3.07 -10.26 -5.42
C MET A 144 -2.58 -11.65 -5.02
N TYR A 145 -1.51 -11.75 -4.23
CA TYR A 145 -1.03 -13.03 -3.71
C TYR A 145 -2.10 -13.72 -2.87
N ILE A 146 -2.72 -13.00 -1.93
CA ILE A 146 -3.80 -13.52 -1.10
C ILE A 146 -4.95 -13.98 -1.99
N CYS A 147 -5.39 -13.17 -2.96
CA CYS A 147 -6.41 -13.52 -3.94
C CYS A 147 -6.09 -14.84 -4.64
N LEU A 148 -4.95 -14.95 -5.32
CA LEU A 148 -4.57 -16.15 -6.08
C LEU A 148 -4.38 -17.39 -5.19
N ARG A 149 -3.92 -17.21 -3.95
CA ARG A 149 -3.77 -18.31 -2.98
C ARG A 149 -5.10 -18.83 -2.44
N ASN A 150 -6.17 -18.06 -2.58
CA ASN A 150 -7.46 -18.31 -1.95
C ASN A 150 -8.63 -18.41 -2.93
N LEU A 151 -8.37 -18.15 -4.21
CA LEU A 151 -9.34 -18.26 -5.28
C LEU A 151 -9.61 -19.75 -5.55
N GLN A 152 -10.86 -20.14 -5.39
CA GLN A 152 -11.36 -21.49 -5.62
C GLN A 152 -12.32 -21.45 -6.79
N THR A 153 -11.92 -21.97 -7.93
CA THR A 153 -12.81 -22.16 -9.09
C THR A 153 -13.17 -23.63 -9.25
N TYR A 154 -14.17 -23.93 -10.07
CA TYR A 154 -14.55 -25.31 -10.39
C TYR A 154 -13.39 -26.11 -11.01
N GLU A 155 -12.47 -25.43 -11.70
CA GLU A 155 -11.32 -26.04 -12.37
C GLU A 155 -10.08 -26.15 -11.46
N PHE A 156 -9.88 -25.21 -10.52
CA PHE A 156 -8.70 -25.17 -9.66
C PHE A 156 -9.04 -24.76 -8.23
N THR A 157 -8.58 -25.55 -7.26
CA THR A 157 -8.85 -25.30 -5.84
C THR A 157 -7.87 -24.34 -5.18
N ASN A 158 -6.60 -24.29 -5.59
CA ASN A 158 -5.59 -23.37 -5.05
C ASN A 158 -4.37 -23.30 -5.98
N LEU A 159 -3.93 -22.08 -6.35
CA LEU A 159 -2.65 -21.93 -7.04
C LEU A 159 -1.47 -22.26 -6.11
N ARG A 160 -0.46 -22.92 -6.67
CA ARG A 160 0.84 -23.12 -5.99
C ARG A 160 1.45 -21.76 -5.65
N ARG A 161 2.18 -21.70 -4.53
CA ARG A 161 2.77 -20.45 -4.00
C ARG A 161 3.65 -19.72 -5.00
N TYR A 162 4.46 -20.44 -5.78
CA TYR A 162 5.31 -19.85 -6.81
C TYR A 162 4.49 -19.20 -7.92
N ALA A 163 3.40 -19.84 -8.37
CA ALA A 163 2.51 -19.27 -9.37
C ALA A 163 1.78 -18.02 -8.85
N ALA A 164 1.29 -18.08 -7.60
CA ALA A 164 0.66 -16.93 -6.95
C ALA A 164 1.65 -15.77 -6.75
N LEU A 165 2.92 -16.06 -6.41
CA LEU A 165 3.96 -15.04 -6.25
C LEU A 165 4.30 -14.37 -7.58
N LEU A 166 4.43 -15.13 -8.66
CA LEU A 166 4.65 -14.58 -9.99
C LEU A 166 3.48 -13.70 -10.45
N GLY A 167 2.23 -14.15 -10.24
CA GLY A 167 1.05 -13.34 -10.54
C GLY A 167 0.96 -12.07 -9.70
N ALA A 168 1.34 -12.14 -8.42
CA ALA A 168 1.41 -10.98 -7.54
C ALA A 168 2.42 -9.93 -8.01
N ILE A 169 3.63 -10.38 -8.37
CA ILE A 169 4.71 -9.52 -8.91
C ILE A 169 4.27 -8.89 -10.23
N ALA A 170 3.67 -9.68 -11.13
CA ALA A 170 3.17 -9.20 -12.41
C ALA A 170 2.07 -8.13 -12.24
N PHE A 171 1.18 -8.30 -11.26
CA PHE A 171 0.13 -7.32 -10.99
C PHE A 171 0.68 -6.03 -10.39
N MET A 172 1.50 -6.11 -9.33
CA MET A 172 1.99 -4.93 -8.63
C MET A 172 2.95 -4.06 -9.46
N PHE A 173 3.62 -4.64 -10.47
CA PHE A 173 4.45 -3.91 -11.43
C PHE A 173 3.83 -3.85 -12.84
N SER A 174 2.52 -4.04 -12.93
CA SER A 174 1.81 -3.82 -14.19
C SER A 174 1.82 -2.34 -14.58
N ASP A 175 1.53 -2.07 -15.85
CA ASP A 175 1.47 -0.72 -16.40
C ASP A 175 0.65 0.23 -15.51
N LEU A 176 -0.55 -0.19 -15.10
CA LEU A 176 -1.46 0.56 -14.23
C LEU A 176 -0.76 1.17 -13.01
N PHE A 177 0.15 0.43 -12.36
CA PHE A 177 0.85 0.92 -11.18
C PHE A 177 2.08 1.74 -11.57
N VAL A 178 2.90 1.25 -12.50
CA VAL A 178 4.18 1.87 -12.84
C VAL A 178 4.00 3.21 -13.54
N THR A 179 3.12 3.30 -14.54
CA THR A 179 2.91 4.53 -15.32
C THR A 179 2.15 5.58 -14.53
N HIS A 180 1.28 5.16 -13.62
CA HIS A 180 0.45 6.06 -12.82
C HIS A 180 0.93 6.18 -11.36
N PHE A 181 2.22 5.97 -11.11
CA PHE A 181 2.82 6.22 -9.79
C PHE A 181 2.49 7.64 -9.28
N GLY A 182 2.44 8.63 -10.19
CA GLY A 182 2.08 10.01 -9.88
C GLY A 182 0.61 10.20 -9.47
N ASN A 183 -0.26 9.25 -9.77
CA ASN A 183 -1.69 9.30 -9.41
C ASN A 183 -1.93 8.43 -8.17
N LEU A 184 -1.37 8.84 -7.03
CA LEU A 184 -1.42 8.08 -5.77
C LEU A 184 -2.85 7.63 -5.42
N ASN A 185 -3.84 8.50 -5.60
CA ASN A 185 -5.25 8.19 -5.38
C ASN A 185 -5.74 7.02 -6.24
N MET A 186 -5.30 6.93 -7.49
CA MET A 186 -5.69 5.87 -8.42
C MET A 186 -5.04 4.53 -8.05
N ILE A 187 -3.71 4.51 -7.86
CA ILE A 187 -3.01 3.28 -7.46
C ILE A 187 -3.45 2.79 -6.08
N ALA A 188 -3.83 3.70 -5.17
CA ALA A 188 -4.32 3.34 -3.86
C ALA A 188 -5.61 2.53 -3.93
N VAL A 189 -6.56 2.95 -4.78
CA VAL A 189 -7.82 2.21 -5.00
C VAL A 189 -7.57 0.92 -5.78
N ALA A 190 -6.74 0.98 -6.83
CA ALA A 190 -6.42 -0.18 -7.65
C ALA A 190 -5.79 -1.33 -6.85
N ALA A 191 -4.99 -1.01 -5.82
CA ALA A 191 -4.37 -2.00 -4.94
C ALA A 191 -5.40 -2.93 -4.29
N TRP A 192 -6.62 -2.47 -4.00
CA TRP A 192 -7.68 -3.25 -3.35
C TRP A 192 -8.44 -4.19 -4.29
N LEU A 193 -8.35 -4.00 -5.60
CA LEU A 193 -9.12 -4.77 -6.59
C LEU A 193 -9.03 -6.29 -6.38
N PRO A 194 -7.86 -6.90 -6.08
CA PRO A 194 -7.79 -8.34 -5.89
C PRO A 194 -8.55 -8.83 -4.65
N LEU A 195 -8.54 -8.06 -3.56
CA LEU A 195 -9.32 -8.43 -2.37
C LEU A 195 -10.81 -8.25 -2.60
N ILE A 196 -11.23 -7.17 -3.26
CA ILE A 196 -12.63 -6.95 -3.63
C ILE A 196 -13.13 -8.12 -4.48
N PHE A 197 -12.35 -8.51 -5.49
CA PHE A 197 -12.66 -9.66 -6.34
C PHE A 197 -12.73 -10.96 -5.54
N LEU A 198 -11.77 -11.24 -4.65
CA LEU A 198 -11.78 -12.43 -3.80
C LEU A 198 -13.01 -12.47 -2.88
N CYS A 199 -13.36 -11.35 -2.25
CA CYS A 199 -14.51 -11.25 -1.37
C CYS A 199 -15.82 -11.44 -2.13
N TYR A 200 -15.95 -10.84 -3.31
CA TYR A 200 -17.10 -11.02 -4.19
C TYR A 200 -17.24 -12.48 -4.63
N HIS A 201 -16.15 -13.13 -5.02
CA HIS A 201 -16.15 -14.54 -5.44
C HIS A 201 -16.56 -15.51 -4.31
N ARG A 202 -16.41 -15.10 -3.05
CA ARG A 202 -16.74 -15.91 -1.86
C ARG A 202 -18.15 -15.67 -1.32
N ALA A 203 -18.84 -14.63 -1.78
CA ALA A 203 -20.18 -14.26 -1.33
C ALA A 203 -21.26 -15.13 -1.99
#